data_AF-A0A2N2PR95-F1
#
_entry.id   AF-A0A2N2PR95-F1
#
_cell.length_a   1.000
_cell.length_b   1.000
_cell.length_c   1.000
_cell.angle_alpha   90.00
_cell.angle_beta   90.00
_cell.angle_gamma   90.00
#
_symmetry.space_group_name_H-M   'P 1'
#
loop_
_entity.id
_entity.type
_entity.pdbx_description
1 polymer ?
#
loop_
_entity_poly.entity_id
_entity_poly.type
_entity_poly.pdbx_seq_one_letter_code
_entity_poly.pdbx_strand_id
1 'polypeptide(L)'
;MPWLIQALPQQFQSYFDSADSHTVVLWFDPEREYEALLPHLAAVTLWRYDGSLLRLRYRLRGRAAGEKTVVYLPMRPEDAEVLRPFFATSLPFTDRFYKFLRRQGLDFPDDSQVAHELRALLPRLAARSVSKGREFWTYNLANLERARETLIGSFDDALLRFLAGPATESLIGALEERTLCCQHPAFVYKRRLFCLILHDRLFACLAHLVTIPMPFPRPNYTP
;
A
#
# COMPACT_ATOMS: atom_id res chain seq x y z
N MET A 1 -20.34 0.11 -4.80
CA MET A 1 -19.57 1.00 -5.71
C MET A 1 -18.22 1.32 -5.09
N PRO A 2 -17.13 1.39 -5.87
CA PRO A 2 -15.79 1.70 -5.38
C PRO A 2 -15.69 3.18 -4.99
N TRP A 3 -16.00 3.44 -3.72
CA TRP A 3 -16.23 4.79 -3.20
C TRP A 3 -15.01 5.71 -3.33
N LEU A 4 -13.81 5.20 -3.06
CA LEU A 4 -12.59 6.00 -3.09
C LEU A 4 -12.25 6.50 -4.51
N ILE A 5 -12.47 5.65 -5.51
CA ILE A 5 -12.25 5.94 -6.93
C ILE A 5 -13.24 7.01 -7.42
N GLN A 6 -14.38 7.17 -6.76
CA GLN A 6 -15.35 8.22 -7.08
C GLN A 6 -15.07 9.51 -6.32
N ALA A 7 -14.74 9.42 -5.03
CA ALA A 7 -14.54 10.57 -4.16
C ALA A 7 -13.38 11.47 -4.62
N LEU A 8 -12.28 10.88 -5.09
CA LEU A 8 -11.10 11.66 -5.50
C LEU A 8 -11.34 12.46 -6.80
N PRO A 9 -11.83 11.85 -7.92
CA PRO A 9 -12.29 12.60 -9.08
C PRO A 9 -13.36 13.64 -8.77
N GLN A 10 -14.31 13.33 -7.88
CA GLN A 10 -15.34 14.26 -7.49
C GLN A 10 -14.74 15.53 -6.85
N GLN A 11 -13.73 15.39 -6.00
CA GLN A 11 -13.03 16.54 -5.42
C GLN A 11 -12.36 17.41 -6.51
N PHE A 12 -11.72 16.79 -7.51
CA PHE A 12 -11.11 17.53 -8.62
C PHE A 12 -12.18 18.21 -9.48
N GLN A 13 -13.29 17.52 -9.74
CA GLN A 13 -14.41 18.06 -10.50
C GLN A 13 -15.04 19.26 -9.81
N SER A 14 -15.24 19.20 -8.49
CA SER A 14 -15.74 20.35 -7.71
C SER A 14 -14.83 21.57 -7.82
N TYR A 15 -13.51 21.39 -7.91
CA TYR A 15 -12.58 22.49 -8.17
C TYR A 15 -12.73 23.05 -9.59
N PHE A 16 -12.86 22.18 -10.59
CA PHE A 16 -13.04 22.61 -11.97
C PHE A 16 -14.39 23.30 -12.24
N ASP A 17 -15.41 22.99 -11.44
CA ASP A 17 -16.75 23.57 -11.59
C ASP A 17 -16.90 24.89 -10.80
N SER A 18 -15.94 25.23 -9.92
CA SER A 18 -16.02 26.47 -9.14
C SER A 18 -15.70 27.73 -9.96
N ALA A 19 -14.94 27.61 -11.05
CA ALA A 19 -14.64 28.70 -11.98
C ALA A 19 -14.18 28.19 -13.34
N ASP A 20 -14.61 28.83 -14.44
CA ASP A 20 -14.22 28.44 -15.81
C ASP A 20 -12.71 28.52 -16.08
N SER A 21 -11.98 29.33 -15.30
CA SER A 21 -10.52 29.44 -15.38
C SER A 21 -9.80 28.25 -14.75
N HIS A 22 -10.47 27.47 -13.89
CA HIS A 22 -9.90 26.31 -13.20
C HIS A 22 -9.86 25.10 -14.13
N THR A 23 -8.68 24.82 -14.64
CA THR A 23 -8.48 23.81 -15.69
C THR A 23 -7.34 22.83 -15.37
N VAL A 24 -6.51 23.13 -14.36
CA VAL A 24 -5.35 22.29 -14.02
C VAL A 24 -5.32 22.02 -12.52
N VAL A 25 -5.12 20.75 -12.15
CA VAL A 25 -4.75 20.34 -10.80
C VAL A 25 -3.31 19.81 -10.84
N LEU A 26 -2.43 20.37 -10.01
CA LEU A 26 -1.08 19.85 -9.80
C LEU A 26 -1.09 19.01 -8.53
N TRP A 27 -1.05 17.69 -8.69
CA TRP A 27 -1.15 16.73 -7.61
C TRP A 27 0.24 16.26 -7.18
N PHE A 28 0.69 16.75 -6.02
CA PHE A 28 1.97 16.40 -5.42
C PHE A 28 1.81 15.26 -4.40
N ASP A 29 2.51 14.16 -4.65
CA ASP A 29 2.47 12.95 -3.82
C ASP A 29 3.90 12.39 -3.62
N PRO A 30 4.75 13.06 -2.82
CA PRO A 30 6.16 12.67 -2.67
C PRO A 30 6.35 11.27 -2.06
N GLU A 31 5.39 10.81 -1.25
CA GLU A 31 5.46 9.50 -0.58
C GLU A 31 4.70 8.42 -1.36
N ARG A 32 4.16 8.77 -2.54
CA ARG A 32 3.46 7.86 -3.45
C ARG A 32 2.27 7.15 -2.79
N GLU A 33 1.59 7.82 -1.86
CA GLU A 33 0.48 7.24 -1.09
C GLU A 33 -0.69 6.86 -2.01
N TYR A 34 -0.82 7.54 -3.15
CA TYR A 34 -1.91 7.37 -4.10
C TYR A 34 -1.51 6.59 -5.36
N GLU A 35 -0.23 6.20 -5.50
CA GLU A 35 0.30 5.59 -6.73
C GLU A 35 -0.49 4.35 -7.17
N ALA A 36 -0.92 3.53 -6.21
CA ALA A 36 -1.72 2.33 -6.46
C ALA A 36 -3.13 2.62 -7.01
N LEU A 37 -3.65 3.83 -6.84
CA LEU A 37 -4.99 4.21 -7.29
C LEU A 37 -4.99 4.74 -8.72
N LEU A 38 -3.85 5.27 -9.20
CA LEU A 38 -3.75 5.96 -10.49
C LEU A 38 -4.30 5.15 -11.68
N PRO A 39 -4.03 3.84 -11.82
CA PRO A 39 -4.56 3.06 -12.94
C PRO A 39 -6.09 2.97 -12.98
N HIS A 40 -6.76 3.30 -11.88
CA HIS A 40 -8.20 3.16 -11.72
C HIS A 40 -8.96 4.48 -11.84
N LEU A 41 -8.27 5.62 -11.96
CA LEU A 41 -8.86 6.96 -12.05
C LEU A 41 -9.23 7.33 -13.49
N ALA A 42 -10.00 6.48 -14.17
CA ALA A 42 -10.40 6.68 -15.58
C ALA A 42 -11.34 7.88 -15.80
N ALA A 43 -11.94 8.41 -14.73
CA ALA A 43 -12.90 9.52 -14.82
C ALA A 43 -12.23 10.89 -15.05
N VAL A 44 -10.91 10.98 -14.98
CA VAL A 44 -10.15 12.23 -15.14
C VAL A 44 -9.03 12.08 -16.18
N THR A 45 -8.74 13.15 -16.91
CA THR A 45 -7.56 13.24 -17.78
C THR A 45 -6.31 13.35 -16.91
N LEU A 46 -5.71 12.20 -16.59
CA LEU A 46 -4.56 12.09 -15.70
C LEU A 46 -3.25 12.03 -16.48
N TRP A 47 -2.36 13.00 -16.26
CA TRP A 47 -1.00 13.00 -16.78
C TRP A 47 -0.01 12.61 -15.68
N ARG A 48 0.66 11.48 -15.84
CA ARG A 48 1.70 11.02 -14.89
C ARG A 48 3.06 11.61 -15.26
N TYR A 49 3.81 12.02 -14.26
CA TYR A 49 5.23 12.35 -14.44
C TYR A 49 6.00 11.16 -15.01
N ASP A 50 6.71 11.41 -16.10
CA ASP A 50 7.47 10.42 -16.88
C ASP A 50 8.99 10.64 -16.79
N GLY A 51 9.46 11.41 -15.82
CA GLY A 51 10.87 11.75 -15.65
C GLY A 51 11.27 13.13 -16.17
N SER A 52 10.40 13.87 -16.87
CA SER A 52 10.73 15.21 -17.41
C SER A 52 9.70 16.30 -17.12
N LEU A 53 10.05 17.23 -16.24
CA LEU A 53 9.22 18.41 -15.93
C LEU A 53 9.13 19.37 -17.13
N LEU A 54 10.17 19.45 -17.96
CA LEU A 54 10.15 20.28 -19.17
C LEU A 54 9.15 19.74 -20.19
N ARG A 55 9.06 18.41 -20.34
CA ARG A 55 8.06 17.78 -21.21
C ARG A 55 6.64 18.03 -20.71
N LEU A 56 6.40 17.91 -19.40
CA LEU A 56 5.11 18.26 -18.80
C LEU A 56 4.77 19.74 -19.00
N ARG A 57 5.72 20.66 -18.79
CA ARG A 57 5.53 22.10 -19.04
C ARG A 57 5.15 22.37 -20.48
N TYR A 58 5.85 21.74 -21.43
CA TYR A 58 5.56 21.89 -22.86
C TYR A 58 4.14 21.40 -23.18
N ARG A 59 3.74 20.23 -22.68
CA ARG A 59 2.37 19.70 -22.84
C ARG A 59 1.32 20.63 -22.24
N LEU A 60 1.53 21.14 -21.02
CA LEU A 60 0.60 22.06 -20.37
C LEU A 60 0.42 23.39 -21.11
N ARG A 61 1.44 23.85 -21.85
CA ARG A 61 1.36 25.03 -22.73
C ARG A 61 0.58 24.76 -24.02
N GLY A 62 0.69 23.55 -24.57
CA GLY A 62 0.03 23.15 -25.82
C GLY A 62 -1.39 22.60 -25.65
N ARG A 63 -1.95 22.66 -24.43
CA ARG A 63 -3.28 22.14 -24.11
C ARG A 63 -4.40 22.96 -24.79
N ALA A 64 -5.53 22.34 -25.06
CA ALA A 64 -6.70 23.06 -25.57
C ALA A 64 -7.31 23.98 -24.49
N ALA A 65 -7.89 25.11 -24.91
CA ALA A 65 -8.61 25.99 -23.98
C ALA A 65 -9.77 25.23 -23.33
N GLY A 66 -9.89 25.32 -21.99
CA GLY A 66 -10.92 24.62 -21.22
C GLY A 66 -10.64 23.14 -20.93
N GLU A 67 -9.54 22.56 -21.43
CA GLU A 67 -9.19 21.18 -21.14
C GLU A 67 -8.84 21.00 -19.65
N LYS A 68 -9.69 20.24 -18.95
CA LYS A 68 -9.53 19.89 -17.52
C LYS A 68 -8.52 18.76 -17.39
N THR A 69 -7.39 19.02 -16.72
CA THR A 69 -6.27 18.07 -16.60
C THR A 69 -5.79 17.96 -15.17
N VAL A 70 -5.49 16.74 -14.72
CA VAL A 70 -4.83 16.47 -13.45
C VAL A 70 -3.42 15.97 -13.73
N VAL A 71 -2.40 16.63 -13.17
CA VAL A 71 -0.99 16.26 -13.34
C VAL A 71 -0.47 15.63 -12.05
N TYR A 72 -0.16 14.34 -12.08
CA TYR A 72 0.41 13.62 -10.95
C TYR A 72 1.94 13.73 -10.90
N LEU A 73 2.46 14.20 -9.77
CA LEU A 73 3.85 14.54 -9.53
C LEU A 73 4.34 13.81 -8.25
N PRO A 74 5.15 12.74 -8.37
CA PRO A 74 5.69 12.00 -7.22
C PRO A 74 6.91 12.71 -6.62
N MET A 75 6.77 14.00 -6.32
CA MET A 75 7.81 14.89 -5.80
C MET A 75 7.18 16.00 -4.96
N ARG A 76 8.02 16.81 -4.28
CA ARG A 76 7.51 17.94 -3.52
C ARG A 76 7.29 19.16 -4.43
N PRO A 77 6.45 20.13 -4.04
CA PRO A 77 6.23 21.33 -4.82
C PRO A 77 7.50 22.13 -5.11
N GLU A 78 8.46 22.11 -4.18
CA GLU A 78 9.73 22.83 -4.30
C GLU A 78 10.61 22.26 -5.43
N ASP A 79 10.50 20.95 -5.69
CA ASP A 79 11.25 20.27 -6.75
C ASP A 79 10.66 20.54 -8.15
N ALA A 80 9.43 21.09 -8.21
CA ALA A 80 8.69 21.33 -9.44
C ALA A 80 8.83 22.78 -9.95
N GLU A 81 9.99 23.42 -9.75
CA GLU A 81 10.20 24.85 -10.08
C GLU A 81 9.86 25.20 -11.53
N VAL A 82 10.12 24.26 -12.46
CA VAL A 82 9.82 24.41 -13.90
C VAL A 82 8.33 24.64 -14.16
N LEU A 83 7.46 24.19 -13.25
CA LEU A 83 6.00 24.34 -13.32
C LEU A 83 5.46 25.56 -12.56
N ARG A 84 6.31 26.37 -11.89
CA ARG A 84 5.89 27.57 -11.16
C ARG A 84 4.92 28.49 -11.93
N PRO A 85 5.09 28.74 -13.25
CA PRO A 85 4.14 29.58 -14.00
C PRO A 85 2.68 29.09 -13.94
N PHE A 86 2.46 27.80 -13.68
CA PHE A 86 1.12 27.23 -13.58
C PHE A 86 0.56 27.25 -12.15
N PHE A 87 1.37 27.50 -11.12
CA PHE A 87 0.91 27.47 -9.72
C PHE A 87 -0.15 28.54 -9.46
N ALA A 88 -0.08 29.67 -10.17
CA ALA A 88 -1.08 30.74 -10.06
C ALA A 88 -2.43 30.39 -10.71
N THR A 89 -2.46 29.44 -11.64
CA THR A 89 -3.64 29.08 -12.44
C THR A 89 -4.11 27.65 -12.21
N SER A 90 -3.57 26.98 -11.20
CA SER A 90 -3.86 25.58 -10.90
C SER A 90 -4.11 25.38 -9.42
N LEU A 91 -4.79 24.29 -9.07
CA LEU A 91 -4.90 23.85 -7.68
C LEU A 91 -3.65 23.01 -7.33
N PRO A 92 -2.80 23.45 -6.41
CA PRO A 92 -1.82 22.56 -5.80
C PRO A 92 -2.55 21.61 -4.85
N PHE A 93 -2.71 20.35 -5.25
CA PHE A 93 -3.21 19.29 -4.41
C PHE A 93 -2.03 18.61 -3.71
N THR A 94 -1.86 18.91 -2.42
CA THR A 94 -0.77 18.40 -1.58
C THR A 94 -1.29 17.58 -0.40
N ASP A 95 -2.56 17.16 -0.45
CA ASP A 95 -3.18 16.46 0.66
C ASP A 95 -2.55 15.08 0.82
N ARG A 96 -2.14 14.79 2.06
CA ARG A 96 -1.78 13.44 2.47
C ARG A 96 -3.02 12.55 2.40
N PHE A 97 -2.83 11.30 2.04
CA PHE A 97 -3.93 10.36 1.85
C PHE A 97 -4.78 10.19 3.11
N TYR A 98 -4.15 10.17 4.29
CA TYR A 98 -4.90 10.13 5.55
C TYR A 98 -5.76 11.39 5.80
N LYS A 99 -5.29 12.59 5.40
CA LYS A 99 -6.06 13.84 5.55
C LYS A 99 -7.25 13.83 4.62
N PHE A 100 -7.05 13.36 3.39
CA PHE A 100 -8.11 13.17 2.43
C PHE A 100 -9.19 12.23 3.00
N LEU A 101 -8.82 11.05 3.51
CA LEU A 101 -9.77 10.10 4.10
C LEU A 101 -10.54 10.70 5.29
N ARG A 102 -9.87 11.45 6.18
CA ARG A 102 -10.55 12.14 7.29
C ARG A 102 -11.59 13.16 6.82
N ARG A 103 -11.29 13.96 5.78
CA ARG A 103 -12.27 14.92 5.23
C ARG A 103 -13.48 14.24 4.61
N GLN A 104 -13.32 13.00 4.18
CA GLN A 104 -14.40 12.16 3.69
C GLN A 104 -15.21 11.51 4.83
N GLY A 105 -14.98 11.91 6.09
CA GLY A 105 -15.69 11.42 7.27
C GLY A 105 -15.30 9.99 7.65
N LEU A 106 -14.02 9.62 7.48
CA LEU A 106 -13.48 8.39 8.03
C LEU A 106 -12.72 8.69 9.32
N ASP A 107 -13.15 8.04 10.39
CA ASP A 107 -12.52 8.17 11.69
C ASP A 107 -11.23 7.35 11.74
N PHE A 108 -10.26 7.89 12.49
CA PHE A 108 -9.01 7.22 12.80
C PHE A 108 -8.89 7.14 14.32
N PRO A 109 -8.20 6.12 14.86
CA PRO A 109 -7.99 6.02 16.30
C PRO A 109 -7.36 7.29 16.89
N ASP A 110 -7.80 7.65 18.10
CA ASP A 110 -7.27 8.82 18.83
C ASP A 110 -5.82 8.63 19.28
N ASP A 111 -5.42 7.37 19.50
CA ASP A 111 -4.04 7.03 19.81
C ASP A 111 -3.11 7.39 18.64
N SER A 112 -2.20 8.32 18.91
CA SER A 112 -1.25 8.85 17.92
C SER A 112 -0.29 7.81 17.34
N GLN A 113 0.11 6.82 18.15
CA GLN A 113 1.01 5.76 17.71
C GLN A 113 0.28 4.79 16.79
N VAL A 114 -0.92 4.37 17.18
CA VAL A 114 -1.78 3.51 16.35
C VAL A 114 -2.10 4.20 15.02
N ALA A 115 -2.44 5.49 15.06
CA ALA A 115 -2.69 6.27 13.85
C ALA A 115 -1.45 6.40 12.96
N HIS A 116 -0.25 6.52 13.53
CA HIS A 116 1.01 6.54 12.78
C HIS A 116 1.27 5.21 12.08
N GLU A 117 1.10 4.08 12.78
CA GLU A 117 1.26 2.74 12.21
C GLU A 117 0.23 2.47 11.10
N LEU A 118 -1.02 2.88 11.29
CA LEU A 118 -2.07 2.80 10.26
C LEU A 118 -1.71 3.59 9.00
N ARG A 119 -1.13 4.79 9.15
CA ARG A 119 -0.71 5.63 8.00
C ARG A 119 0.29 4.90 7.10
N ALA A 120 1.25 4.18 7.69
CA ALA A 120 2.22 3.39 6.93
C ALA A 120 1.57 2.25 6.12
N LEU A 121 0.40 1.78 6.52
CA LEU A 121 -0.34 0.72 5.84
C LEU A 121 -1.30 1.24 4.76
N LEU A 122 -1.64 2.53 4.78
CA LEU A 122 -2.64 3.11 3.89
C LEU A 122 -2.37 2.90 2.39
N PRO A 123 -1.14 3.06 1.85
CA PRO A 123 -0.92 2.87 0.42
C PRO A 123 -1.24 1.43 -0.03
N ARG A 124 -0.94 0.45 0.82
CA ARG A 124 -1.25 -0.97 0.56
C ARG A 124 -2.73 -1.26 0.69
N LEU A 125 -3.40 -0.63 1.66
CA LEU A 125 -4.86 -0.71 1.80
C LEU A 125 -5.57 -0.07 0.61
N ALA A 126 -5.04 1.05 0.09
CA ALA A 126 -5.57 1.75 -1.08
C ALA A 126 -5.63 0.81 -2.29
N ALA A 127 -4.55 0.08 -2.56
CA ALA A 127 -4.50 -0.92 -3.62
C ALA A 127 -5.60 -2.00 -3.47
N ARG A 128 -5.83 -2.51 -2.24
CA ARG A 128 -6.87 -3.51 -1.97
C ARG A 128 -8.30 -2.95 -1.98
N SER A 129 -8.44 -1.64 -1.80
CA SER A 129 -9.73 -0.95 -1.71
C SER A 129 -10.38 -0.64 -3.07
N VAL A 130 -9.66 -0.83 -4.18
CA VAL A 130 -10.07 -0.42 -5.53
C VAL A 130 -11.47 -0.91 -5.91
N SER A 131 -11.87 -2.11 -5.47
CA SER A 131 -13.20 -2.67 -5.75
C SER A 131 -14.16 -2.62 -4.54
N LYS A 132 -13.77 -1.91 -3.47
CA LYS A 132 -14.43 -1.97 -2.17
C LYS A 132 -15.19 -0.68 -1.86
N GLY A 133 -16.28 -0.82 -1.10
CA GLY A 133 -17.09 0.31 -0.64
C GLY A 133 -16.47 1.05 0.55
N ARG A 134 -17.17 2.06 1.05
CA ARG A 134 -16.76 2.84 2.23
C ARG A 134 -16.62 1.98 3.48
N GLU A 135 -17.46 0.95 3.63
CA GLU A 135 -17.43 -0.01 4.74
C GLU A 135 -16.07 -0.70 4.91
N PHE A 136 -15.35 -0.95 3.82
CA PHE A 136 -13.99 -1.49 3.88
C PHE A 136 -13.06 -0.58 4.66
N TRP A 137 -13.14 0.72 4.43
CA TRP A 137 -12.32 1.71 5.14
C TRP A 137 -12.75 1.83 6.59
N THR A 138 -14.05 1.93 6.87
CA THR A 138 -14.57 1.98 8.25
C THR A 138 -14.12 0.76 9.05
N TYR A 139 -14.18 -0.44 8.45
CA TYR A 139 -13.75 -1.68 9.09
C TYR A 139 -12.24 -1.70 9.38
N ASN A 140 -11.41 -1.35 8.40
CA ASN A 140 -9.95 -1.41 8.48
C ASN A 140 -9.34 -0.29 9.34
N LEU A 141 -9.95 0.90 9.35
CA LEU A 141 -9.44 2.04 10.09
C LEU A 141 -9.84 2.01 11.58
N ALA A 142 -10.87 1.24 11.95
CA ALA A 142 -11.29 1.09 13.34
C ALA A 142 -10.24 0.41 14.23
N ASN A 143 -9.37 -0.45 13.67
CA ASN A 143 -8.36 -1.18 14.42
C ASN A 143 -7.17 -1.55 13.53
N LEU A 144 -5.96 -1.29 14.02
CA LEU A 144 -4.71 -1.65 13.36
C LEU A 144 -4.58 -3.14 13.03
N GLU A 145 -5.05 -4.03 13.91
CA GLU A 145 -5.00 -5.47 13.66
C GLU A 145 -5.89 -5.86 12.48
N ARG A 146 -7.07 -5.25 12.31
CA ARG A 146 -7.94 -5.49 11.14
C ARG A 146 -7.29 -5.04 9.83
N ALA A 147 -6.60 -3.90 9.85
CA ALA A 147 -5.82 -3.44 8.71
C ALA A 147 -4.71 -4.44 8.35
N ARG A 148 -4.00 -4.97 9.35
CA ARG A 148 -2.94 -5.98 9.16
C ARG A 148 -3.50 -7.29 8.61
N GLU A 149 -4.57 -7.82 9.23
CA GLU A 149 -5.28 -9.02 8.77
C GLU A 149 -5.73 -8.87 7.32
N THR A 150 -6.35 -7.75 6.97
CA THR A 150 -6.79 -7.48 5.59
C THR A 150 -5.64 -7.43 4.60
N LEU A 151 -4.44 -7.00 5.01
CA LEU A 151 -3.26 -6.95 4.15
C LEU A 151 -2.56 -8.31 4.02
N ILE A 152 -2.56 -9.12 5.07
CA ILE A 152 -1.95 -10.46 5.08
C ILE A 152 -2.87 -11.46 4.35
N GLY A 153 -4.19 -11.23 4.39
CA GLY A 153 -5.20 -12.23 4.01
C GLY A 153 -5.55 -13.11 5.22
N SER A 154 -6.37 -14.15 5.03
CA SER A 154 -6.49 -15.15 6.08
C SER A 154 -5.10 -15.76 6.26
N PHE A 155 -4.61 -15.79 7.51
CA PHE A 155 -3.34 -16.44 7.81
C PHE A 155 -3.34 -17.88 7.28
N ASP A 156 -4.48 -18.55 7.35
CA ASP A 156 -4.69 -19.89 6.84
C ASP A 156 -4.46 -19.99 5.33
N ASP A 157 -4.92 -19.05 4.50
CA ASP A 157 -4.65 -19.08 3.06
C ASP A 157 -3.17 -18.79 2.76
N ALA A 158 -2.54 -17.90 3.51
CA ALA A 158 -1.12 -17.60 3.37
C ALA A 158 -0.26 -18.81 3.78
N LEU A 159 -0.64 -19.47 4.88
CA LEU A 159 -0.01 -20.68 5.39
C LEU A 159 -0.26 -21.85 4.44
N LEU A 160 -1.47 -22.05 3.96
CA LEU A 160 -1.80 -23.09 2.99
C LEU A 160 -1.08 -22.88 1.67
N ARG A 161 -0.94 -21.64 1.17
CA ARG A 161 -0.09 -21.36 -0.01
C ARG A 161 1.38 -21.63 0.26
N PHE A 162 1.87 -21.34 1.46
CA PHE A 162 3.24 -21.63 1.85
C PHE A 162 3.48 -23.15 1.95
N LEU A 163 2.54 -23.90 2.55
CA LEU A 163 2.60 -25.35 2.69
C LEU A 163 2.32 -26.10 1.38
N ALA A 164 1.47 -25.56 0.51
CA ALA A 164 1.12 -26.15 -0.79
C ALA A 164 2.05 -25.71 -1.93
N GLY A 165 2.89 -24.69 -1.71
CA GLY A 165 3.98 -24.39 -2.63
C GLY A 165 4.94 -25.59 -2.65
N PRO A 166 5.42 -26.05 -3.82
CA PRO A 166 6.44 -27.09 -3.84
C PRO A 166 7.59 -26.58 -2.99
N ALA A 167 7.93 -27.32 -1.93
CA ALA A 167 9.08 -27.05 -1.08
C ALA A 167 10.25 -26.82 -2.04
N THR A 168 10.57 -25.56 -2.27
CA THR A 168 11.45 -25.22 -3.37
C THR A 168 12.80 -25.62 -2.82
N GLU A 169 13.35 -26.73 -3.33
CA GLU A 169 14.73 -27.16 -3.04
C GLU A 169 15.72 -25.99 -3.28
N SER A 170 15.30 -24.94 -4.00
CA SER A 170 15.99 -23.67 -4.15
C SER A 170 16.11 -22.80 -2.88
N LEU A 171 15.29 -22.95 -1.83
CA LEU A 171 15.45 -22.20 -0.58
C LEU A 171 16.58 -22.75 0.28
N ILE A 172 16.84 -24.07 0.22
CA ILE A 172 18.00 -24.69 0.87
C ILE A 172 19.28 -24.34 0.09
N GLY A 173 19.26 -24.41 -1.25
CA GLY A 173 20.38 -23.97 -2.08
C GLY A 173 20.70 -22.46 -1.99
N ALA A 174 19.69 -21.59 -1.93
CA ALA A 174 19.89 -20.14 -1.79
C ALA A 174 20.28 -19.70 -0.36
N LEU A 175 20.01 -20.53 0.66
CA LEU A 175 20.54 -20.33 2.00
C LEU A 175 22.00 -20.81 2.09
N GLU A 176 22.38 -21.89 1.42
CA GLU A 176 23.78 -22.34 1.36
C GLU A 176 24.69 -21.35 0.60
N GLU A 177 24.28 -20.81 -0.56
CA GLU A 177 25.10 -19.82 -1.30
C GLU A 177 25.24 -18.48 -0.57
N ARG A 178 24.27 -18.09 0.27
CA ARG A 178 24.35 -16.83 1.05
C ARG A 178 25.14 -16.97 2.34
N THR A 179 25.56 -18.17 2.72
CA THR A 179 26.44 -18.39 3.87
C THR A 179 27.91 -18.10 3.52
N LEU A 180 28.27 -18.07 2.23
CA LEU A 180 29.62 -17.77 1.74
C LEU A 180 29.92 -16.28 1.51
N CYS A 181 28.91 -15.40 1.41
CA CYS A 181 29.10 -13.96 1.14
C CYS A 181 29.06 -13.05 2.38
N CYS A 182 29.06 -13.59 3.60
CA CYS A 182 28.93 -12.81 4.84
C CYS A 182 30.14 -12.98 5.79
N GLN A 183 31.34 -12.67 5.31
CA GLN A 183 32.52 -12.42 6.17
C GLN A 183 32.72 -10.91 6.45
N HIS A 184 31.62 -10.15 6.68
CA HIS A 184 31.73 -8.74 7.08
C HIS A 184 31.07 -8.50 8.45
N PRO A 185 31.82 -8.08 9.49
CA PRO A 185 31.36 -8.06 10.88
C PRO A 185 30.29 -7.00 11.25
N ALA A 186 29.75 -6.23 10.30
CA ALA A 186 28.86 -5.10 10.60
C ALA A 186 27.35 -5.42 10.57
N PHE A 187 26.92 -6.62 10.16
CA PHE A 187 25.49 -6.94 9.94
C PHE A 187 24.86 -7.96 10.89
N VAL A 188 25.50 -8.26 12.02
CA VAL A 188 25.13 -9.38 12.91
C VAL A 188 23.89 -9.08 13.78
N TYR A 189 23.54 -7.81 14.05
CA TYR A 189 22.51 -7.50 15.04
C TYR A 189 21.06 -7.43 14.52
N LYS A 190 20.80 -7.00 13.28
CA LYS A 190 19.42 -6.88 12.77
C LYS A 190 18.84 -8.18 12.20
N ARG A 191 19.67 -9.14 11.80
CA ARG A 191 19.20 -10.45 11.27
C ARG A 191 18.81 -11.44 12.37
N ARG A 192 19.39 -11.35 13.57
CA ARG A 192 19.01 -12.21 14.71
C ARG A 192 17.56 -12.01 15.13
N LEU A 193 17.03 -10.78 15.09
CA LEU A 193 15.63 -10.53 15.48
C LEU A 193 14.62 -11.12 14.48
N PHE A 194 14.89 -11.03 13.18
CA PHE A 194 13.97 -11.55 12.16
C PHE A 194 14.00 -13.10 12.09
N CYS A 195 15.16 -13.72 12.33
CA CYS A 195 15.26 -15.18 12.45
C CYS A 195 14.64 -15.69 13.76
N LEU A 196 14.81 -15.01 14.90
CA LEU A 196 14.20 -15.43 16.18
C LEU A 196 12.67 -15.37 16.14
N ILE A 197 12.08 -14.33 15.53
CA ILE A 197 10.61 -14.19 15.45
C ILE A 197 9.99 -15.27 14.52
N LEU A 198 10.67 -15.63 13.42
CA LEU A 198 10.22 -16.74 12.58
C LEU A 198 10.45 -18.10 13.26
N HIS A 199 11.56 -18.27 13.99
CA HIS A 199 11.90 -19.54 14.63
C HIS A 199 10.94 -19.85 15.79
N ASP A 200 10.61 -18.89 16.65
CA ASP A 200 9.71 -19.13 17.79
C ASP A 200 8.26 -19.44 17.35
N ARG A 201 7.77 -18.81 16.28
CA ARG A 201 6.41 -19.10 15.77
C ARG A 201 6.34 -20.39 14.96
N LEU A 202 7.40 -20.77 14.24
CA LEU A 202 7.46 -22.07 13.56
C LEU A 202 7.62 -23.23 14.57
N PHE A 203 8.38 -23.04 15.65
CA PHE A 203 8.54 -24.07 16.69
C PHE A 203 7.24 -24.30 17.48
N ALA A 204 6.48 -23.24 17.79
CA ALA A 204 5.19 -23.36 18.45
C ALA A 204 4.15 -24.12 17.59
N CYS A 205 4.16 -23.93 16.27
CA CYS A 205 3.30 -24.68 15.35
C CYS A 205 3.73 -26.15 15.20
N LEU A 206 5.03 -26.45 15.17
CA LEU A 206 5.54 -27.82 15.08
C LEU A 206 5.30 -28.62 16.38
N ALA A 207 5.37 -27.98 17.55
CA ALA A 207 5.12 -28.65 18.83
C ALA A 207 3.65 -29.14 18.97
N HIS A 208 2.68 -28.46 18.36
CA HIS A 208 1.28 -28.88 18.42
C HIS A 208 0.91 -30.04 17.48
N LEU A 209 1.68 -30.25 16.40
CA LEU A 209 1.43 -31.33 15.44
C LEU A 209 2.01 -32.70 15.86
N VAL A 210 2.90 -32.72 16.86
CA VAL A 210 3.57 -33.97 17.33
C VAL A 210 2.79 -34.69 18.44
N THR A 211 1.75 -34.08 19.03
CA THR A 211 0.87 -34.70 20.03
C THR A 211 -0.41 -35.30 19.43
N ILE A 212 -0.30 -36.01 18.30
CA ILE A 212 -1.38 -36.90 17.84
C ILE A 212 -1.03 -38.31 18.36
N PRO A 213 -1.77 -38.85 19.36
CA PRO A 213 -1.49 -40.18 19.88
C PRO A 213 -1.83 -41.24 18.82
N MET A 214 -0.80 -41.93 18.32
CA MET A 214 -0.96 -43.09 17.46
C MET A 214 -1.56 -44.26 18.27
N PRO A 215 -2.64 -44.91 17.78
CA PRO A 215 -3.21 -46.06 18.45
C PRO A 215 -2.29 -47.27 18.34
N PHE A 216 -1.75 -47.73 19.47
CA PHE A 216 -1.00 -48.98 19.55
C PHE A 216 -1.92 -50.19 19.32
N PRO A 217 -1.53 -51.16 18.47
CA PRO A 217 -2.27 -52.41 18.34
C PRO A 217 -2.05 -53.27 19.59
N ARG A 218 -3.14 -53.78 20.17
CA ARG A 218 -3.10 -54.71 21.32
C ARG A 218 -2.65 -56.10 20.84
N PRO A 219 -1.77 -56.80 21.56
CA PRO A 219 -1.46 -58.19 21.25
C PRO A 219 -2.63 -59.10 21.65
N ASN A 220 -3.08 -59.93 20.71
CA ASN A 220 -4.01 -61.03 20.96
C ASN A 220 -3.24 -62.17 21.66
N TYR A 221 -3.62 -62.48 22.90
CA TYR A 221 -3.30 -63.75 23.53
C TYR A 221 -4.58 -64.61 23.51
N THR A 222 -4.51 -65.76 22.85
CA THR A 222 -5.46 -66.87 23.01
C THR A 222 -4.83 -67.97 23.86
N PRO A 223 -5.63 -68.63 24.72
CA PRO A 223 -5.18 -69.63 25.70
C PRO A 223 -4.74 -70.96 25.06
#